data_AF-A0A428R4V5-F1
#
_entry.id   AF-A0A428R4V5-F1
#
_cell.length_a   1.000
_cell.length_b   1.000
_cell.length_c   1.000
_cell.angle_alpha   90.00
_cell.angle_beta   90.00
_cell.angle_gamma   90.00
#
_symmetry.space_group_name_H-M   'P 1'
#
loop_
_entity.id
_entity.type
_entity.pdbx_description
1 polymer ?
#
loop_
_entity_poly.entity_id
_entity_poly.type
_entity_poly.pdbx_seq_one_letter_code
_entity_poly.pdbx_strand_id
1 'polypeptide(L)'
;MPVDSSKRELANASRRVANMTPSQIESKRSIDRENQRYCRAKRKTKLEQLQRQVEALTKELESTRRELQGSQAREKSWSDTFTALRLLPPATEEKGGVEWIEDKEDGLQYGTLPSLEYDPSLSSYTDFDLPPLDSSLSDTSWDLDIPPTPVYNYTQPLGSPSRPLPWSNHFNINTPQSPPAWKSIPLLLSATTQLDVVILTTTDSFRRHGLRQTTAPFPSISSLFRAGKPPDAQSCSISDAAAAQVQRSPLQSLLPRVGFLFILSHLLRWYICRTKESYEQLPAFIRPTKLQTSVPHPAWIDVIIWPQVRDAIIQTMDWSRFNEYRALVAKSLNVNWPHTDPRSILELCQDGRSYRLSSVFEKHISTPENWSVDKEAGEVFPFLKPVCREGVSV
;
A
#
# COMPACT_ATOMS: atom_id res chain seq x y z
N MET A 1 40.34 -34.99 50.99
CA MET A 1 41.13 -35.48 49.83
C MET A 1 40.23 -36.35 48.97
N PRO A 2 39.60 -35.84 47.90
CA PRO A 2 38.69 -36.62 47.08
C PRO A 2 39.49 -37.44 46.08
N VAL A 3 39.58 -38.76 46.29
CA VAL A 3 40.15 -39.68 45.31
C VAL A 3 39.12 -39.93 44.21
N ASP A 4 39.19 -39.05 43.22
CA ASP A 4 39.34 -39.43 41.82
C ASP A 4 38.27 -40.35 41.20
N SER A 5 37.05 -39.83 41.09
CA SER A 5 35.96 -40.42 40.30
C SER A 5 36.36 -40.63 38.83
N SER A 6 37.13 -39.70 38.26
CA SER A 6 37.61 -39.77 36.88
C SER A 6 38.64 -40.91 36.68
N LYS A 7 39.59 -41.10 37.62
CA LYS A 7 40.46 -42.30 37.59
C LYS A 7 39.68 -43.60 37.77
N ARG A 8 38.60 -43.63 38.56
CA ARG A 8 37.76 -44.83 38.69
C ARG A 8 37.03 -45.15 37.38
N GLU A 9 36.50 -44.17 36.67
CA GLU A 9 35.88 -44.38 35.35
C GLU A 9 36.89 -44.83 34.29
N LEU A 10 38.07 -44.21 34.24
CA LEU A 10 39.17 -44.60 33.34
C LEU A 10 39.68 -46.02 33.63
N ALA A 11 39.79 -46.39 34.90
CA ALA A 11 40.16 -47.74 35.32
C ALA A 11 39.07 -48.78 34.96
N ASN A 12 37.80 -48.41 35.12
CA ASN A 12 36.66 -49.28 34.78
C ASN A 12 36.50 -49.44 33.25
N ALA A 13 36.76 -48.37 32.48
CA ALA A 13 36.85 -48.41 31.03
C ALA A 13 38.02 -49.28 30.54
N SER A 14 39.20 -49.16 31.16
CA SER A 14 40.36 -50.02 30.87
C SER A 14 40.09 -51.49 31.19
N ARG A 15 39.46 -51.81 32.32
CA ARG A 15 39.07 -53.19 32.67
C ARG A 15 38.06 -53.79 31.69
N ARG A 16 37.09 -53.00 31.21
CA ARG A 16 36.13 -53.44 30.18
C ARG A 16 36.80 -53.74 28.85
N VAL A 17 37.87 -53.02 28.50
CA VAL A 17 38.66 -53.29 27.27
C VAL A 17 39.58 -54.51 27.45
N ALA A 18 40.13 -54.75 28.65
CA ALA A 18 41.00 -55.89 28.95
C ALA A 18 40.28 -57.25 28.92
N ASN A 19 38.97 -57.28 29.17
CA ASN A 19 38.15 -58.51 29.13
C ASN A 19 37.51 -58.80 27.76
N MET A 20 37.80 -57.99 26.74
CA MET A 20 37.26 -58.18 25.39
C MET A 20 38.24 -58.96 24.53
N THR A 21 37.74 -59.91 23.73
CA THR A 21 38.57 -60.60 22.75
C THR A 21 39.05 -59.62 21.67
N PRO A 22 40.19 -59.87 21.00
CA PRO A 22 40.68 -59.00 19.94
C PRO A 22 39.64 -58.69 18.84
N SER A 23 38.80 -59.69 18.52
CA SER A 23 37.69 -59.54 17.56
C SER A 23 36.60 -58.58 18.05
N GLN A 24 36.25 -58.60 19.34
CA GLN A 24 35.26 -57.69 19.93
C GLN A 24 35.78 -56.24 20.00
N ILE A 25 37.08 -56.06 20.28
CA ILE A 25 37.71 -54.73 20.26
C ILE A 25 37.67 -54.15 18.84
N GLU A 26 38.00 -54.94 17.82
CA GLU A 26 37.96 -54.47 16.43
C GLU A 26 36.53 -54.17 15.96
N SER A 27 35.55 -55.00 16.31
CA SER A 27 34.14 -54.73 16.04
C SER A 27 33.68 -53.41 16.69
N LYS A 28 34.00 -53.17 17.97
CA LYS A 28 33.66 -51.91 18.65
C LYS A 28 34.36 -50.69 18.01
N ARG A 29 35.62 -50.82 17.61
CA ARG A 29 36.34 -49.77 16.87
C ARG A 29 35.69 -49.51 15.51
N SER A 30 35.22 -50.54 14.82
CA SER A 30 34.51 -50.39 13.55
C SER A 30 33.19 -49.61 13.71
N ILE A 31 32.40 -49.94 14.74
CA ILE A 31 31.14 -49.26 15.08
C ILE A 31 31.40 -47.82 15.51
N ASP A 32 32.44 -47.56 16.30
CA ASP A 32 32.80 -46.20 16.72
C ASP A 32 33.22 -45.33 15.52
N ARG A 33 33.99 -45.89 14.58
CA ARG A 33 34.33 -45.22 13.31
C ARG A 33 33.07 -44.90 12.49
N GLU A 34 32.12 -45.83 12.42
CA GLU A 34 30.86 -45.63 11.69
C GLU A 34 29.95 -44.59 12.36
N ASN A 35 29.77 -44.66 13.68
CA ASN A 35 29.05 -43.66 14.47
C ASN A 35 29.69 -42.27 14.35
N GLN A 36 31.02 -42.20 14.34
CA GLN A 36 31.74 -40.94 14.15
C GLN A 36 31.51 -40.39 12.75
N ARG A 37 31.53 -41.24 11.70
CA ARG A 37 31.18 -40.85 10.33
C ARG A 37 29.74 -40.36 10.25
N TYR A 38 28.80 -41.08 10.85
CA TYR A 38 27.39 -40.70 10.90
C TYR A 38 27.18 -39.35 11.59
N CYS A 39 27.79 -39.13 12.77
CA CYS A 39 27.72 -37.85 13.47
C CYS A 39 28.34 -36.70 12.67
N ARG A 40 29.48 -36.94 11.99
CA ARG A 40 30.11 -35.96 11.10
C ARG A 40 29.22 -35.65 9.89
N ALA A 41 28.63 -36.67 9.27
CA ALA A 41 27.70 -36.50 8.15
C ALA A 41 26.47 -35.69 8.57
N LYS A 42 25.84 -36.02 9.71
CA LYS A 42 24.69 -35.27 10.24
C LYS A 42 25.04 -33.81 10.53
N ARG A 43 26.19 -33.55 11.16
CA ARG A 43 26.67 -32.17 11.39
C ARG A 43 26.92 -31.44 10.07
N LYS A 44 27.52 -32.11 9.08
CA LYS A 44 27.74 -31.55 7.74
C LYS A 44 26.43 -31.18 7.06
N THR A 45 25.45 -32.07 7.02
CA THR A 45 24.12 -31.79 6.46
C THR A 45 23.43 -30.63 7.17
N LYS A 46 23.52 -30.57 8.51
CA LYS A 46 22.92 -29.45 9.26
C LYS A 46 23.61 -28.12 8.95
N LEU A 47 24.94 -28.13 8.81
CA LEU A 47 25.72 -26.95 8.42
C LEU A 47 25.33 -26.47 7.02
N GLU A 48 25.21 -27.39 6.06
CA GLU A 48 24.75 -27.08 4.70
C GLU A 48 23.32 -26.51 4.69
N GLN A 49 22.41 -27.06 5.51
CA GLN A 49 21.06 -26.54 5.65
C GLN A 49 21.07 -25.11 6.21
N LEU A 50 21.84 -24.87 7.28
CA LEU A 50 21.96 -23.54 7.89
C LEU A 50 22.58 -22.53 6.91
N GLN A 51 23.60 -22.93 6.15
CA GLN A 51 24.21 -22.09 5.12
C GLN A 51 23.18 -21.69 4.05
N ARG A 52 22.37 -22.63 3.56
CA ARG A 52 21.28 -22.32 2.61
C ARG A 52 20.24 -21.38 3.21
N GLN A 53 19.89 -21.56 4.47
CA GLN A 53 18.93 -20.68 5.15
C GLN A 53 19.49 -19.26 5.30
N VAL A 54 20.76 -19.11 5.70
CA VAL A 54 21.42 -17.81 5.77
C VAL A 54 21.46 -17.16 4.40
N GLU A 55 21.82 -17.88 3.34
CA GLU A 55 21.85 -17.34 1.98
C GLU A 55 20.46 -16.89 1.50
N ALA A 56 19.42 -17.68 1.74
CA ALA A 56 18.05 -17.35 1.39
C ALA A 56 17.55 -16.09 2.13
N LEU A 57 17.73 -16.03 3.45
CA LEU A 57 17.32 -14.89 4.27
C LEU A 57 18.12 -13.62 3.91
N THR A 58 19.41 -13.76 3.61
CA THR A 58 20.23 -12.62 3.18
C THR A 58 19.71 -12.05 1.86
N LYS A 59 19.40 -12.92 0.89
CA LYS A 59 18.83 -12.52 -0.40
C LYS A 59 17.46 -11.86 -0.26
N GLU A 60 16.63 -12.36 0.66
CA GLU A 60 15.33 -11.77 0.97
C GLU A 60 15.48 -10.38 1.61
N LEU A 61 16.35 -10.24 2.62
CA LEU A 61 16.66 -8.94 3.24
C LEU A 61 17.18 -7.92 2.22
N GLU A 62 18.06 -8.33 1.31
CA GLU A 62 18.53 -7.46 0.23
C GLU A 62 17.42 -7.04 -0.72
N SER A 63 16.49 -7.95 -1.06
CA SER A 63 15.32 -7.63 -1.88
C SER A 63 14.44 -6.59 -1.20
N THR A 64 14.05 -6.85 0.05
CA THR A 64 13.22 -5.96 0.86
C THR A 64 13.89 -4.60 1.07
N ARG A 65 15.21 -4.58 1.31
CA ARG A 65 15.97 -3.33 1.44
C ARG A 65 16.01 -2.53 0.15
N ARG A 66 16.18 -3.19 -1.01
CA ARG A 66 16.09 -2.53 -2.32
C ARG A 66 14.70 -1.96 -2.57
N GLU A 67 13.65 -2.68 -2.22
CA GLU A 67 12.27 -2.19 -2.32
C GLU A 67 12.03 -0.98 -1.42
N LEU A 68 12.51 -1.03 -0.17
CA LEU A 68 12.41 0.08 0.78
C LEU A 68 13.18 1.31 0.28
N GLN A 69 14.42 1.15 -0.17
CA GLN A 69 15.22 2.23 -0.75
C GLN A 69 14.55 2.82 -1.99
N GLY A 70 13.98 1.98 -2.86
CA GLY A 70 13.18 2.43 -4.00
C GLY A 70 11.95 3.23 -3.57
N SER A 71 11.26 2.79 -2.51
CA SER A 71 10.14 3.53 -1.93
C SER A 71 10.55 4.89 -1.35
N GLN A 72 11.66 4.93 -0.61
CA GLN A 72 12.19 6.15 -0.01
C GLN A 72 12.73 7.13 -1.06
N ALA A 73 13.40 6.64 -2.11
CA ALA A 73 13.85 7.47 -3.22
C ALA A 73 12.66 8.09 -3.97
N ARG A 74 11.59 7.31 -4.19
CA ARG A 74 10.31 7.84 -4.71
C ARG A 74 9.75 8.92 -3.79
N GLU A 75 9.64 8.66 -2.49
CA GLU A 75 9.14 9.63 -1.50
C GLU A 75 9.95 10.93 -1.48
N LYS A 76 11.29 10.83 -1.50
CA LYS A 76 12.20 11.98 -1.55
C LYS A 76 12.03 12.78 -2.84
N SER A 77 12.04 12.11 -4.00
CA SER A 77 11.83 12.76 -5.30
C SER A 77 10.51 13.54 -5.31
N TRP A 78 9.44 12.98 -4.75
CA TRP A 78 8.16 13.68 -4.63
C TRP A 78 8.20 14.86 -3.66
N SER A 79 8.80 14.70 -2.49
CA SER A 79 9.00 15.80 -1.54
C SER A 79 9.79 16.95 -2.14
N ASP A 80 10.81 16.64 -2.97
CA ASP A 80 11.63 17.63 -3.66
C ASP A 80 10.82 18.36 -4.74
N THR A 81 10.01 17.64 -5.54
CA THR A 81 9.11 18.28 -6.53
C THR A 81 8.12 19.25 -5.88
N PHE A 82 7.55 18.91 -4.72
CA PHE A 82 6.65 19.81 -4.01
C PHE A 82 7.37 20.97 -3.34
N THR A 83 8.57 20.74 -2.79
CA THR A 83 9.40 21.81 -2.24
C THR A 83 9.77 22.81 -3.34
N ALA A 84 10.10 22.33 -4.54
CA ALA A 84 10.30 23.17 -5.71
C ALA A 84 9.03 23.93 -6.12
N LEU A 85 7.84 23.31 -6.03
CA LEU A 85 6.57 23.99 -6.26
C LEU A 85 6.26 25.06 -5.22
N ARG A 86 6.65 24.84 -3.96
CA ARG A 86 6.45 25.78 -2.83
C ARG A 86 7.44 26.93 -2.82
N LEU A 87 8.68 26.73 -3.28
CA LEU A 87 9.75 27.71 -3.20
C LEU A 87 9.82 28.65 -4.41
N LEU A 88 9.06 28.41 -5.49
CA LEU A 88 9.04 29.34 -6.61
C LEU A 88 8.15 30.56 -6.29
N PRO A 89 8.64 31.80 -6.50
CA PRO A 89 7.84 32.99 -6.26
C PRO A 89 6.57 32.98 -7.13
N PRO A 90 5.45 33.57 -6.65
CA PRO A 90 4.25 33.71 -7.47
C PRO A 90 4.62 34.44 -8.76
N ALA A 91 4.16 33.91 -9.90
CA ALA A 91 4.35 34.56 -11.19
C ALA A 91 3.88 36.01 -11.07
N THR A 92 4.82 36.95 -11.11
CA THR A 92 4.49 38.35 -11.30
C THR A 92 3.79 38.45 -12.64
N GLU A 93 2.57 38.99 -12.65
CA GLU A 93 1.91 39.38 -13.88
C GLU A 93 2.83 40.32 -14.66
N GLU A 94 3.51 39.80 -15.69
CA GLU A 94 4.21 40.63 -16.66
C GLU A 94 3.17 41.36 -17.51
N LYS A 95 2.74 42.54 -17.03
CA LYS A 95 2.40 43.65 -17.92
C LYS A 95 3.69 44.42 -18.18
N GLY A 96 4.34 44.14 -19.31
CA GLY A 96 5.50 44.90 -19.75
C GLY A 96 5.88 44.52 -21.16
N GLY A 97 5.95 45.50 -22.06
CA GLY A 97 6.10 45.30 -23.49
C GLY A 97 7.37 44.56 -23.88
N VAL A 98 7.25 43.81 -24.98
CA VAL A 98 8.40 43.31 -25.75
C VAL A 98 9.12 44.53 -26.33
N GLU A 99 10.22 44.93 -25.69
CA GLU A 99 11.21 45.83 -26.28
C GLU A 99 12.41 44.97 -26.68
N TRP A 100 12.64 44.87 -27.98
CA TRP A 100 13.85 44.26 -28.52
C TRP A 100 15.05 45.12 -28.14
N ILE A 101 15.93 44.61 -27.29
CA ILE A 101 17.24 45.21 -27.07
C ILE A 101 18.28 44.32 -27.74
N GLU A 102 18.85 44.89 -28.81
CA GLU A 102 19.95 44.38 -29.60
C GLU A 102 21.22 44.16 -28.77
N ASP A 103 22.03 43.23 -29.27
CA ASP A 103 23.31 42.77 -28.76
C ASP A 103 24.24 43.89 -28.26
N LYS A 104 24.72 43.74 -27.02
CA LYS A 104 26.03 44.23 -26.62
C LYS A 104 26.77 43.16 -25.83
N GLU A 105 27.79 42.61 -26.48
CA GLU A 105 28.89 41.90 -25.88
C GLU A 105 29.57 42.79 -24.83
N ASP A 106 29.56 42.39 -23.56
CA ASP A 106 30.55 42.84 -22.58
C ASP A 106 30.76 41.74 -21.52
N GLY A 107 32.03 41.44 -21.26
CA GLY A 107 32.51 40.20 -20.65
C GLY A 107 32.07 39.95 -19.20
N LEU A 108 31.68 38.69 -18.94
CA LEU A 108 31.47 38.17 -17.60
C LEU A 108 32.75 37.54 -17.04
N GLN A 109 33.29 38.21 -16.03
CA GLN A 109 34.37 37.78 -15.16
C GLN A 109 33.86 36.64 -14.25
N TYR A 110 34.49 35.47 -14.32
CA TYR A 110 34.17 34.33 -13.45
C TYR A 110 34.47 34.67 -11.98
N GLY A 111 33.42 34.80 -11.17
CA GLY A 111 33.50 34.87 -9.72
C GLY A 111 33.65 33.48 -9.11
N THR A 112 34.79 33.25 -8.48
CA THR A 112 35.15 32.06 -7.70
C THR A 112 34.16 31.79 -6.55
N LEU A 113 33.59 30.58 -6.50
CA LEU A 113 32.84 30.07 -5.35
C LEU A 113 33.81 29.79 -4.18
N PRO A 114 33.43 30.06 -2.91
CA PRO A 114 34.24 29.66 -1.77
C PRO A 114 34.15 28.14 -1.56
N SER A 115 35.30 27.48 -1.57
CA SER A 115 35.47 26.09 -1.14
C SER A 115 35.11 25.96 0.34
N LEU A 116 34.10 25.14 0.66
CA LEU A 116 33.87 24.68 2.03
C LEU A 116 34.83 23.52 2.32
N GLU A 117 35.76 23.77 3.22
CA GLU A 117 36.71 22.80 3.77
C GLU A 117 35.95 21.71 4.55
N TYR A 118 36.31 20.46 4.26
CA TYR A 118 35.85 19.27 4.96
C TYR A 118 36.63 19.12 6.27
N ASP A 119 35.95 19.26 7.41
CA ASP A 119 36.53 19.04 8.75
C ASP A 119 36.41 17.55 9.14
N PRO A 120 37.50 16.79 9.26
CA PRO A 120 37.47 15.36 9.59
C PRO A 120 37.35 15.06 11.10
N SER A 121 37.12 16.06 11.97
CA SER A 121 37.25 15.88 13.42
C SER A 121 35.97 15.51 14.19
N LEU A 122 34.82 15.33 13.53
CA LEU A 122 33.56 14.91 14.19
C LEU A 122 33.28 13.39 14.13
N SER A 123 34.33 12.58 14.00
CA SER A 123 34.27 11.13 14.20
C SER A 123 34.91 10.73 15.53
N SER A 124 34.20 10.94 16.64
CA SER A 124 34.25 10.03 17.80
C SER A 124 33.21 10.46 18.83
N TYR A 125 32.17 9.66 19.02
CA TYR A 125 31.57 9.50 20.35
C TYR A 125 31.09 8.05 20.49
N THR A 126 31.44 7.52 21.64
CA THR A 126 31.53 6.13 22.07
C THR A 126 30.19 5.48 22.40
N ASP A 127 30.22 4.14 22.37
CA ASP A 127 29.45 3.17 23.14
C ASP A 127 28.30 3.71 24.03
N PHE A 128 27.09 3.27 23.71
CA PHE A 128 25.99 3.15 24.65
C PHE A 128 25.65 1.67 24.80
N ASP A 129 25.89 1.15 26.01
CA ASP A 129 25.49 -0.19 26.44
C ASP A 129 23.97 -0.40 26.26
N LEU A 130 23.62 -1.36 25.41
CA LEU A 130 22.24 -1.85 25.28
C LEU A 130 21.99 -2.95 26.33
N PRO A 131 20.89 -2.89 27.10
CA PRO A 131 20.49 -3.99 27.98
C PRO A 131 20.09 -5.23 27.16
N PRO A 132 20.23 -6.45 27.72
CA PRO A 132 19.90 -7.68 27.01
C PRO A 132 18.39 -7.75 26.80
N LEU A 133 17.97 -7.70 25.54
CA LEU A 133 16.56 -7.87 25.18
C LEU A 133 16.18 -9.34 25.40
N ASP A 134 15.22 -9.54 26.30
CA ASP A 134 14.55 -10.81 26.53
C ASP A 134 14.07 -11.41 25.20
N SER A 135 14.40 -12.68 24.98
CA SER A 135 14.13 -13.43 23.76
C SER A 135 12.72 -14.03 23.77
N SER A 136 11.74 -13.32 24.32
CA SER A 136 10.32 -13.68 24.23
C SER A 136 9.61 -12.60 23.40
N LEU A 137 8.86 -13.05 22.38
CA LEU A 137 8.23 -12.24 21.31
C LEU A 137 9.06 -12.07 20.01
N SER A 138 9.65 -13.18 19.53
CA SER A 138 9.78 -13.40 18.09
C SER A 138 8.63 -14.29 17.62
N ASP A 139 7.44 -13.70 17.54
CA ASP A 139 6.32 -14.32 16.83
C ASP A 139 5.67 -13.27 15.93
N THR A 140 6.30 -13.05 14.79
CA THR A 140 5.65 -12.44 13.62
C THR A 140 5.59 -13.50 12.52
N SER A 141 4.99 -14.63 12.88
CA SER A 141 4.39 -15.55 11.92
C SER A 141 3.15 -14.88 11.32
N TRP A 142 3.22 -14.50 10.04
CA TRP A 142 2.09 -13.96 9.28
C TRP A 142 1.28 -15.06 8.56
N ASP A 143 1.44 -16.33 8.96
CA ASP A 143 0.58 -17.40 8.50
C ASP A 143 -0.67 -17.46 9.37
N LEU A 144 -1.66 -16.64 9.02
CA LEU A 144 -3.04 -16.97 9.33
C LEU A 144 -3.44 -18.15 8.43
N ASP A 145 -3.26 -19.35 8.95
CA ASP A 145 -4.07 -20.51 8.58
C ASP A 145 -5.54 -20.13 8.83
N ILE A 146 -6.20 -19.64 7.78
CA ILE A 146 -7.64 -19.51 7.74
C ILE A 146 -8.20 -20.94 7.70
N PRO A 147 -8.94 -21.41 8.71
CA PRO A 147 -9.57 -22.72 8.64
C PRO A 147 -10.53 -22.73 7.43
N PRO A 148 -10.61 -23.83 6.65
CA PRO A 148 -11.49 -23.90 5.51
C PRO A 148 -12.92 -23.70 5.98
N THR A 149 -13.53 -22.59 5.58
CA THR A 149 -14.95 -22.35 5.83
C THR A 149 -15.77 -23.33 5.01
N PRO A 150 -16.89 -23.85 5.56
CA PRO A 150 -17.69 -24.85 4.87
C PRO A 150 -18.28 -24.25 3.59
N VAL A 151 -18.05 -24.95 2.48
CA VAL A 151 -18.70 -24.70 1.19
C VAL A 151 -20.20 -24.89 1.37
N TYR A 152 -20.96 -23.80 1.48
CA TYR A 152 -22.41 -23.87 1.38
C TYR A 152 -22.80 -24.06 -0.10
N ASN A 153 -22.96 -25.33 -0.49
CA ASN A 153 -23.65 -25.69 -1.73
C ASN A 153 -25.14 -25.33 -1.60
N TYR A 154 -25.55 -24.19 -2.14
CA TYR A 154 -26.95 -23.93 -2.42
C TYR A 154 -27.29 -24.42 -3.83
N THR A 155 -27.48 -25.73 -3.95
CA THR A 155 -28.23 -26.32 -5.06
C THR A 155 -29.48 -26.96 -4.48
N GLN A 156 -30.55 -26.16 -4.33
CA GLN A 156 -31.91 -26.69 -4.29
C GLN A 156 -32.84 -25.77 -5.10
N PRO A 157 -33.69 -26.31 -6.00
CA PRO A 157 -34.67 -25.52 -6.72
C PRO A 157 -35.78 -25.08 -5.76
N LEU A 158 -36.10 -23.79 -5.75
CA LEU A 158 -37.29 -23.28 -5.05
C LEU A 158 -38.55 -23.89 -5.71
N GLY A 159 -39.26 -24.72 -4.97
CA GLY A 159 -40.64 -25.11 -5.31
C GLY A 159 -41.55 -23.89 -5.21
N SER A 160 -42.35 -23.64 -6.25
CA SER A 160 -43.31 -22.55 -6.30
C SER A 160 -44.46 -22.76 -5.30
N PRO A 161 -44.81 -21.79 -4.44
CA PRO A 161 -46.08 -21.81 -3.73
C PRO A 161 -47.08 -20.92 -4.48
N SER A 162 -47.90 -21.54 -5.31
CA SER A 162 -49.10 -20.91 -5.87
C SER A 162 -50.20 -20.87 -4.81
N ARG A 163 -50.30 -19.76 -4.05
CA ARG A 163 -51.56 -19.42 -3.35
C ARG A 163 -51.72 -17.90 -3.23
N PRO A 164 -52.82 -17.30 -3.72
CA PRO A 164 -53.07 -15.87 -3.54
C PRO A 164 -53.45 -15.57 -2.09
N LEU A 165 -52.89 -14.50 -1.51
CA LEU A 165 -53.25 -13.98 -0.18
C LEU A 165 -54.53 -13.13 -0.24
N PRO A 166 -55.32 -13.05 0.85
CA PRO A 166 -56.75 -12.67 0.82
C PRO A 166 -57.03 -11.16 0.81
N TRP A 167 -56.04 -10.32 0.59
CA TRP A 167 -56.18 -8.85 0.69
C TRP A 167 -56.14 -8.19 -0.69
N SER A 168 -56.71 -8.85 -1.70
CA SER A 168 -57.07 -8.23 -2.97
C SER A 168 -58.25 -7.30 -2.76
N ASN A 169 -58.06 -6.15 -2.12
CA ASN A 169 -58.90 -4.97 -2.30
C ASN A 169 -58.25 -3.72 -1.66
N HIS A 170 -58.07 -2.71 -2.50
CA HIS A 170 -57.61 -1.33 -2.20
C HIS A 170 -56.13 -1.13 -1.88
N PHE A 171 -55.27 -1.29 -2.88
CA PHE A 171 -53.95 -0.65 -2.86
C PHE A 171 -53.97 0.57 -3.78
N ASN A 172 -54.08 1.72 -3.11
CA ASN A 172 -53.64 3.01 -3.60
C ASN A 172 -52.27 2.82 -4.28
N ILE A 173 -52.12 3.24 -5.54
CA ILE A 173 -50.86 3.15 -6.30
C ILE A 173 -49.90 4.21 -5.72
N ASN A 174 -49.43 3.99 -4.49
CA ASN A 174 -48.16 4.52 -4.06
C ASN A 174 -47.12 3.55 -4.59
N THR A 175 -46.62 3.82 -5.79
CA THR A 175 -45.32 3.30 -6.24
C THR A 175 -44.37 3.44 -5.05
N PRO A 176 -43.80 2.35 -4.49
CA PRO A 176 -42.82 2.50 -3.43
C PRO A 176 -41.67 3.32 -4.03
N GLN A 177 -41.55 4.58 -3.62
CA GLN A 177 -40.48 5.45 -4.07
C GLN A 177 -39.17 4.75 -3.70
N SER A 178 -38.37 4.43 -4.71
CA SER A 178 -37.02 3.90 -4.47
C SER A 178 -36.31 4.85 -3.50
N PRO A 179 -35.61 4.33 -2.48
CA PRO A 179 -34.92 5.18 -1.53
C PRO A 179 -33.99 6.14 -2.30
N PRO A 180 -33.84 7.40 -1.84
CA PRO A 180 -32.93 8.35 -2.47
C PRO A 180 -31.54 7.74 -2.68
N ALA A 181 -30.88 8.03 -3.81
CA ALA A 181 -29.60 7.42 -4.18
C ALA A 181 -28.53 7.52 -3.08
N TRP A 182 -28.51 8.62 -2.32
CA TRP A 182 -27.56 8.84 -1.21
C TRP A 182 -27.74 7.88 -0.02
N LYS A 183 -28.92 7.24 0.11
CA LYS A 183 -29.18 6.19 1.11
C LYS A 183 -28.83 4.78 0.62
N SER A 184 -28.46 4.64 -0.65
CA SER A 184 -28.12 3.33 -1.23
C SER A 184 -26.66 3.01 -0.90
N ILE A 185 -26.47 2.14 0.09
CA ILE A 185 -25.15 1.79 0.64
C ILE A 185 -24.59 0.57 -0.11
N PRO A 186 -23.32 0.60 -0.54
CA PRO A 186 -22.64 -0.55 -1.12
C PRO A 186 -22.62 -1.76 -0.17
N LEU A 187 -22.80 -2.95 -0.74
CA LEU A 187 -22.70 -4.21 -0.02
C LEU A 187 -21.23 -4.65 0.00
N LEU A 188 -20.50 -4.29 1.05
CA LEU A 188 -19.06 -4.57 1.15
C LEU A 188 -18.80 -5.92 1.85
N LEU A 189 -17.91 -6.72 1.26
CA LEU A 189 -17.39 -7.95 1.86
C LEU A 189 -16.31 -7.66 2.92
N SER A 190 -15.97 -8.69 3.68
CA SER A 190 -14.78 -8.67 4.54
C SER A 190 -13.51 -8.40 3.73
N ALA A 191 -12.50 -7.82 4.38
CA ALA A 191 -11.27 -7.41 3.71
C ALA A 191 -10.58 -8.58 2.99
N THR A 192 -10.28 -8.39 1.71
CA THR A 192 -9.52 -9.33 0.87
C THR A 192 -8.11 -8.81 0.57
N THR A 193 -7.89 -7.50 0.73
CA THR A 193 -6.66 -6.79 0.40
C THR A 193 -6.31 -5.77 1.49
N GLN A 194 -5.07 -5.30 1.51
CA GLN A 194 -4.66 -4.21 2.42
C GLN A 194 -5.43 -2.90 2.17
N LEU A 195 -5.86 -2.65 0.92
CA LEU A 195 -6.70 -1.48 0.62
C LEU A 195 -8.09 -1.63 1.24
N ASP A 196 -8.68 -2.84 1.22
CA ASP A 196 -9.94 -3.10 1.92
C ASP A 196 -9.79 -2.88 3.42
N VAL A 197 -8.71 -3.36 4.02
CA VAL A 197 -8.41 -3.15 5.44
C VAL A 197 -8.40 -1.66 5.73
N VAL A 198 -7.70 -0.85 4.94
CA VAL A 198 -7.69 0.61 5.13
C VAL A 198 -9.09 1.19 5.02
N ILE A 199 -9.86 0.86 3.98
CA ILE A 199 -11.21 1.43 3.78
C ILE A 199 -12.14 1.07 4.94
N LEU A 200 -12.19 -0.21 5.32
CA LEU A 200 -13.10 -0.73 6.32
C LEU A 200 -12.71 -0.28 7.74
N THR A 201 -11.44 -0.48 8.11
CA THR A 201 -10.96 -0.14 9.47
C THR A 201 -10.95 1.37 9.72
N THR A 202 -10.57 2.17 8.72
CA THR A 202 -10.62 3.64 8.81
C THR A 202 -12.06 4.10 9.01
N THR A 203 -13.00 3.57 8.20
CA THR A 203 -14.42 3.90 8.33
C THR A 203 -14.95 3.58 9.72
N ASP A 204 -14.67 2.38 10.23
CA ASP A 204 -15.12 1.94 11.54
C ASP A 204 -14.51 2.76 12.68
N SER A 205 -13.20 3.01 12.62
CA SER A 205 -12.48 3.79 13.62
C SER A 205 -13.07 5.20 13.76
N PHE A 206 -13.23 5.92 12.64
CA PHE A 206 -13.79 7.28 12.67
C PHE A 206 -15.27 7.31 13.07
N ARG A 207 -16.07 6.28 12.74
CA ARG A 207 -17.46 6.21 13.23
C ARG A 207 -17.55 6.00 14.73
N ARG A 208 -16.61 5.25 15.34
CA ARG A 208 -16.56 5.03 16.79
C ARG A 208 -16.00 6.23 17.56
N HIS A 209 -14.96 6.88 17.03
CA HIS A 209 -14.22 7.94 17.72
C HIS A 209 -14.60 9.37 17.29
N GLY A 210 -15.48 9.49 16.29
CA GLY A 210 -15.93 10.75 15.71
C GLY A 210 -14.94 11.35 14.71
N LEU A 211 -15.48 12.16 13.80
CA LEU A 211 -14.69 12.97 12.86
C LEU A 211 -13.96 14.08 13.60
N ARG A 212 -12.69 14.30 13.24
CA ARG A 212 -11.93 15.45 13.70
C ARG A 212 -12.15 16.62 12.75
N GLN A 213 -12.52 17.78 13.28
CA GLN A 213 -12.58 19.01 12.51
C GLN A 213 -11.15 19.46 12.18
N THR A 214 -10.84 19.59 10.91
CA THR A 214 -9.56 20.14 10.43
C THR A 214 -9.81 21.52 9.85
N THR A 215 -8.96 22.49 10.17
CA THR A 215 -8.97 23.81 9.53
C THR A 215 -8.35 23.80 8.14
N ALA A 216 -7.63 22.73 7.78
CA ALA A 216 -7.02 22.57 6.46
C ALA A 216 -8.07 22.34 5.36
N PRO A 217 -7.82 22.81 4.13
CA PRO A 217 -8.62 22.46 2.96
C PRO A 217 -8.70 20.95 2.78
N PHE A 218 -9.86 20.45 2.38
CA PHE A 218 -10.03 19.03 2.14
C PHE A 218 -10.11 18.70 0.65
N PRO A 219 -9.48 17.61 0.19
CA PRO A 219 -8.56 16.76 0.94
C PRO A 219 -7.24 17.50 1.22
N SER A 220 -6.62 17.22 2.37
CA SER A 220 -5.33 17.81 2.71
C SER A 220 -4.26 17.18 1.83
N ILE A 221 -3.87 17.90 0.78
CA ILE A 221 -2.82 17.49 -0.14
C ILE A 221 -1.46 17.45 0.57
N SER A 222 -1.25 18.32 1.56
CA SER A 222 -0.07 18.32 2.43
C SER A 222 0.14 16.98 3.17
N SER A 223 -0.94 16.23 3.42
CA SER A 223 -0.84 14.91 4.07
C SER A 223 -0.09 13.90 3.19
N LEU A 224 -0.22 14.00 1.86
CA LEU A 224 0.50 13.12 0.92
C LEU A 224 2.01 13.26 1.00
N PHE A 225 2.47 14.45 1.38
CA PHE A 225 3.88 14.85 1.33
C PHE A 225 4.56 14.86 2.69
N ARG A 226 3.87 14.49 3.77
CA ARG A 226 4.47 14.42 5.09
C ARG A 226 5.41 13.21 5.15
N ALA A 227 6.72 13.48 5.12
CA ALA A 227 7.74 12.45 5.24
C ALA A 227 7.75 11.83 6.65
N GLY A 228 7.61 10.50 6.72
CA GLY A 228 8.17 9.67 7.79
C GLY A 228 7.67 9.82 9.24
N LYS A 229 6.72 10.70 9.57
CA LYS A 229 6.05 10.66 10.89
C LYS A 229 4.58 10.29 10.72
N PRO A 230 4.18 9.04 11.04
CA PRO A 230 2.77 8.74 11.19
C PRO A 230 2.21 9.70 12.25
N PRO A 231 1.08 10.37 12.00
CA PRO A 231 0.41 11.09 13.07
C PRO A 231 0.13 10.11 14.21
N ASP A 232 0.18 10.58 15.46
CA ASP A 232 -0.24 9.77 16.61
C ASP A 232 -1.59 9.12 16.27
N ALA A 233 -1.79 7.85 16.62
CA ALA A 233 -2.98 7.08 16.22
C ALA A 233 -4.31 7.79 16.59
N GLN A 234 -4.29 8.65 17.63
CA GLN A 234 -5.43 9.47 18.05
C GLN A 234 -5.66 10.77 17.24
N SER A 235 -4.69 11.23 16.43
CA SER A 235 -4.70 12.53 15.75
C SER A 235 -4.81 12.47 14.22
N CYS A 236 -4.83 11.26 13.66
CA CYS A 236 -4.90 11.04 12.21
C CYS A 236 -6.22 11.58 11.62
N SER A 237 -6.15 12.43 10.59
CA SER A 237 -7.33 12.87 9.82
C SER A 237 -7.67 11.87 8.70
N ILE A 238 -8.85 12.00 8.09
CA ILE A 238 -9.23 11.19 6.90
C ILE A 238 -8.18 11.35 5.78
N SER A 239 -7.68 12.58 5.59
CA SER A 239 -6.68 12.86 4.55
C SER A 239 -5.34 12.20 4.87
N ASP A 240 -4.97 12.07 6.14
CA ASP A 240 -3.74 11.39 6.56
C ASP A 240 -3.84 9.88 6.35
N ALA A 241 -4.99 9.28 6.68
CA ALA A 241 -5.25 7.86 6.41
C ALA A 241 -5.21 7.55 4.90
N ALA A 242 -5.86 8.40 4.08
CA ALA A 242 -5.82 8.27 2.63
C ALA A 242 -4.41 8.48 2.07
N ALA A 243 -3.69 9.51 2.54
CA ALA A 243 -2.31 9.79 2.14
C ALA A 243 -1.37 8.63 2.44
N ALA A 244 -1.44 8.06 3.65
CA ALA A 244 -0.62 6.90 4.02
C ALA A 244 -0.87 5.70 3.08
N GLN A 245 -2.11 5.52 2.61
CA GLN A 245 -2.42 4.47 1.65
C GLN A 245 -1.89 4.79 0.24
N VAL A 246 -2.01 6.04 -0.21
CA VAL A 246 -1.46 6.47 -1.51
C VAL A 246 0.06 6.34 -1.53
N GLN A 247 0.75 6.64 -0.43
CA GLN A 247 2.21 6.48 -0.32
C GLN A 247 2.66 5.02 -0.49
N ARG A 248 1.87 4.06 0.01
CA ARG A 248 2.12 2.61 -0.17
C ARG A 248 1.65 2.07 -1.53
N SER A 249 0.97 2.90 -2.33
CA SER A 249 0.45 2.48 -3.63
C SER A 249 1.58 2.33 -4.67
N PRO A 250 1.44 1.41 -5.64
CA PRO A 250 2.43 1.22 -6.70
C PRO A 250 2.36 2.31 -7.79
N LEU A 251 1.47 3.29 -7.66
CA LEU A 251 1.35 4.40 -8.62
C LEU A 251 2.69 5.13 -8.72
N GLN A 252 3.20 5.31 -9.92
CA GLN A 252 4.50 5.95 -10.11
C GLN A 252 4.34 7.46 -10.17
N SER A 253 3.51 7.97 -11.08
CA SER A 253 3.37 9.40 -11.36
C SER A 253 2.61 10.20 -10.27
N LEU A 254 2.91 11.50 -10.16
CA LEU A 254 2.26 12.41 -9.21
C LEU A 254 0.76 12.57 -9.45
N LEU A 255 0.35 12.79 -10.71
CA LEU A 255 -1.04 13.12 -11.03
C LEU A 255 -2.00 12.00 -10.62
N PRO A 256 -1.76 10.71 -10.97
CA PRO A 256 -2.60 9.62 -10.49
C PRO A 256 -2.61 9.49 -8.97
N ARG A 257 -1.50 9.76 -8.27
CA ARG A 257 -1.44 9.72 -6.80
C ARG A 257 -2.33 10.79 -6.17
N VAL A 258 -2.25 12.03 -6.68
CA VAL A 258 -3.09 13.14 -6.20
C VAL A 258 -4.57 12.85 -6.49
N GLY A 259 -4.89 12.33 -7.68
CA GLY A 259 -6.26 11.92 -7.98
C GLY A 259 -6.74 10.74 -7.14
N PHE A 260 -5.88 9.76 -6.83
CA PHE A 260 -6.22 8.66 -5.93
C PHE A 260 -6.45 9.15 -4.49
N LEU A 261 -5.64 10.07 -3.99
CA LEU A 261 -5.88 10.73 -2.71
C LEU A 261 -7.24 11.42 -2.69
N PHE A 262 -7.57 12.16 -3.76
CA PHE A 262 -8.84 12.86 -3.90
C PHE A 262 -10.03 11.89 -3.84
N ILE A 263 -10.00 10.83 -4.65
CA ILE A 263 -11.05 9.79 -4.70
C ILE A 263 -11.19 9.11 -3.34
N LEU A 264 -10.09 8.61 -2.77
CA LEU A 264 -10.11 7.84 -1.53
C LEU A 264 -10.58 8.70 -0.34
N SER A 265 -10.14 9.95 -0.25
CA SER A 265 -10.54 10.86 0.83
C SER A 265 -12.04 11.14 0.80
N HIS A 266 -12.61 11.45 -0.38
CA HIS A 266 -14.04 11.72 -0.51
C HIS A 266 -14.89 10.46 -0.27
N LEU A 267 -14.45 9.30 -0.76
CA LEU A 267 -15.10 8.02 -0.51
C LEU A 267 -15.14 7.71 0.98
N LEU A 268 -13.99 7.81 1.67
CA LEU A 268 -13.89 7.59 3.11
C LEU A 268 -14.79 8.56 3.89
N ARG A 269 -14.79 9.85 3.54
CA ARG A 269 -15.69 10.82 4.18
C ARG A 269 -17.15 10.38 4.05
N TRP A 270 -17.59 10.03 2.85
CA TRP A 270 -18.97 9.61 2.66
C TRP A 270 -19.29 8.32 3.43
N TYR A 271 -18.37 7.35 3.44
CA TYR A 271 -18.50 6.14 4.24
C TYR A 271 -18.58 6.44 5.73
N ILE A 272 -17.86 7.42 6.24
CA ILE A 272 -17.90 7.77 7.66
C ILE A 272 -19.18 8.55 7.99
N CYS A 273 -19.45 9.65 7.27
CA CYS A 273 -20.54 10.59 7.58
C CYS A 273 -21.93 10.02 7.26
N ARG A 274 -22.07 9.30 6.15
CA ARG A 274 -23.35 8.81 5.62
C ARG A 274 -24.44 9.90 5.51
N THR A 275 -24.05 11.14 5.23
CA THR A 275 -24.98 12.26 5.02
C THR A 275 -25.18 12.57 3.53
N LYS A 276 -26.31 13.19 3.19
CA LYS A 276 -26.60 13.67 1.82
C LYS A 276 -25.51 14.62 1.32
N GLU A 277 -25.06 15.56 2.15
CA GLU A 277 -23.99 16.50 1.80
C GLU A 277 -22.68 15.79 1.45
N SER A 278 -22.24 14.83 2.27
CA SER A 278 -21.02 14.06 2.00
C SER A 278 -21.12 13.21 0.72
N TYR A 279 -22.33 12.77 0.36
CA TYR A 279 -22.61 12.06 -0.89
C TYR A 279 -22.57 12.99 -2.11
N GLU A 280 -23.11 14.20 -1.98
CA GLU A 280 -23.12 15.20 -3.05
C GLU A 280 -21.71 15.69 -3.39
N GLN A 281 -20.81 15.73 -2.40
CA GLN A 281 -19.38 15.99 -2.57
C GLN A 281 -18.61 14.86 -3.30
N LEU A 282 -19.18 13.67 -3.46
CA LEU A 282 -18.54 12.63 -4.28
C LEU A 282 -18.57 13.03 -5.76
N PRO A 283 -17.45 12.86 -6.48
CA PRO A 283 -17.48 12.86 -7.94
C PRO A 283 -18.54 11.89 -8.44
N ALA A 284 -19.33 12.30 -9.43
CA ALA A 284 -20.49 11.55 -9.87
C ALA A 284 -20.14 10.10 -10.27
N PHE A 285 -18.96 9.88 -10.85
CA PHE A 285 -18.46 8.57 -11.26
C PHE A 285 -18.04 7.64 -10.10
N ILE A 286 -17.73 8.19 -8.91
CA ILE A 286 -17.39 7.38 -7.73
C ILE A 286 -18.63 6.90 -6.97
N ARG A 287 -19.77 7.59 -7.12
CA ARG A 287 -21.03 7.19 -6.48
C ARG A 287 -21.37 5.72 -6.81
N PRO A 288 -21.98 4.96 -5.89
CA PRO A 288 -22.24 3.54 -6.11
C PRO A 288 -23.11 3.29 -7.34
N THR A 289 -22.75 2.27 -8.11
CA THR A 289 -23.62 1.72 -9.14
C THR A 289 -24.74 0.89 -8.52
N LYS A 290 -25.77 0.58 -9.31
CA LYS A 290 -26.84 -0.34 -8.89
C LYS A 290 -26.29 -1.70 -8.50
N LEU A 291 -25.26 -2.17 -9.21
CA LEU A 291 -24.65 -3.46 -8.95
C LEU A 291 -23.93 -3.47 -7.61
N GLN A 292 -23.18 -2.42 -7.27
CA GLN A 292 -22.53 -2.28 -5.96
C GLN A 292 -23.52 -2.26 -4.79
N THR A 293 -24.77 -1.84 -5.01
CA THR A 293 -25.83 -1.84 -3.99
C THR A 293 -26.65 -3.14 -3.93
N SER A 294 -26.47 -4.05 -4.88
CA SER A 294 -27.24 -5.30 -4.99
C SER A 294 -26.38 -6.56 -4.92
N VAL A 295 -25.09 -6.47 -5.22
CA VAL A 295 -24.14 -7.57 -5.22
C VAL A 295 -23.02 -7.28 -4.21
N PRO A 296 -22.81 -8.15 -3.20
CA PRO A 296 -21.67 -8.05 -2.30
C PRO A 296 -20.33 -8.10 -3.04
N HIS A 297 -19.42 -7.18 -2.74
CA HIS A 297 -18.13 -7.07 -3.43
C HIS A 297 -17.02 -6.50 -2.52
N PRO A 298 -15.73 -6.68 -2.87
CA PRO A 298 -14.61 -6.08 -2.14
C PRO A 298 -14.59 -4.54 -2.18
N ALA A 299 -14.20 -3.90 -1.08
CA ALA A 299 -14.20 -2.45 -0.93
C ALA A 299 -13.22 -1.71 -1.87
N TRP A 300 -12.13 -2.36 -2.28
CA TRP A 300 -11.17 -1.80 -3.23
C TRP A 300 -11.76 -1.50 -4.61
N ILE A 301 -12.89 -2.13 -4.98
CA ILE A 301 -13.57 -1.86 -6.25
C ILE A 301 -14.15 -0.45 -6.25
N ASP A 302 -14.56 0.08 -5.11
CA ASP A 302 -15.23 1.37 -5.01
C ASP A 302 -14.36 2.56 -5.41
N VAL A 303 -13.03 2.43 -5.31
CA VAL A 303 -12.07 3.48 -5.67
C VAL A 303 -11.72 3.50 -7.15
N ILE A 304 -12.23 2.56 -7.94
CA ILE A 304 -11.99 2.52 -9.39
C ILE A 304 -12.80 3.63 -10.08
N ILE A 305 -12.13 4.36 -10.96
CA ILE A 305 -12.63 5.58 -11.60
C ILE A 305 -13.85 5.34 -12.49
N TRP A 306 -13.89 4.22 -13.22
CA TRP A 306 -14.91 4.01 -14.25
C TRP A 306 -16.05 3.12 -13.74
N PRO A 307 -17.30 3.62 -13.67
CA PRO A 307 -18.45 2.83 -13.22
C PRO A 307 -18.63 1.53 -13.99
N GLN A 308 -18.48 1.56 -15.31
CA GLN A 308 -18.59 0.39 -16.17
C GLN A 308 -17.50 -0.65 -15.91
N VAL A 309 -16.30 -0.22 -15.52
CA VAL A 309 -15.20 -1.13 -15.15
C VAL A 309 -15.50 -1.78 -13.80
N ARG A 310 -16.04 -1.02 -12.83
CA ARG A 310 -16.48 -1.58 -11.54
C ARG A 310 -17.53 -2.66 -11.73
N ASP A 311 -18.55 -2.37 -12.53
CA ASP A 311 -19.63 -3.33 -12.81
C ASP A 311 -19.08 -4.58 -13.51
N ALA A 312 -18.19 -4.42 -14.49
CA ALA A 312 -17.55 -5.55 -15.17
C ALA A 312 -16.67 -6.39 -14.22
N ILE A 313 -15.93 -5.77 -13.30
CA ILE A 313 -15.12 -6.48 -12.31
C ILE A 313 -15.99 -7.29 -11.35
N ILE A 314 -17.12 -6.72 -10.90
CA ILE A 314 -18.06 -7.43 -10.03
C ILE A 314 -18.68 -8.63 -10.76
N GLN A 315 -18.97 -8.50 -12.06
CA GLN A 315 -19.64 -9.55 -12.83
C GLN A 315 -18.71 -10.65 -13.34
N THR A 316 -17.48 -10.30 -13.71
CA THR A 316 -16.66 -11.17 -14.60
C THR A 316 -15.24 -11.41 -14.13
N MET A 317 -14.69 -10.58 -13.23
CA MET A 317 -13.30 -10.71 -12.81
C MET A 317 -13.15 -11.74 -11.68
N ASP A 318 -12.16 -12.62 -11.79
CA ASP A 318 -11.64 -13.35 -10.65
C ASP A 318 -10.83 -12.39 -9.75
N TRP A 319 -11.37 -12.10 -8.56
CA TRP A 319 -10.77 -11.16 -7.61
C TRP A 319 -9.43 -11.64 -7.03
N SER A 320 -9.07 -12.93 -7.18
CA SER A 320 -7.74 -13.44 -6.82
C SER A 320 -6.61 -12.74 -7.61
N ARG A 321 -6.93 -12.25 -8.82
CA ARG A 321 -6.01 -11.51 -9.71
C ARG A 321 -5.84 -10.04 -9.34
N PHE A 322 -6.33 -9.60 -8.18
CA PHE A 322 -6.20 -8.21 -7.72
C PHE A 322 -4.77 -7.68 -7.80
N ASN A 323 -3.76 -8.47 -7.40
CA ASN A 323 -2.37 -8.00 -7.40
C ASN A 323 -1.82 -7.75 -8.81
N GLU A 324 -2.20 -8.59 -9.78
CA GLU A 324 -1.86 -8.43 -11.19
C GLU A 324 -2.54 -7.20 -11.77
N TYR A 325 -3.87 -7.06 -11.55
CA TYR A 325 -4.63 -5.88 -11.94
C TYR A 325 -4.04 -4.60 -11.36
N ARG A 326 -3.76 -4.58 -10.06
CA ARG A 326 -3.18 -3.45 -9.34
C ARG A 326 -1.83 -3.05 -9.93
N ALA A 327 -0.94 -3.99 -10.22
CA ALA A 327 0.38 -3.71 -10.78
C ALA A 327 0.26 -3.12 -12.19
N LEU A 328 -0.60 -3.70 -13.02
CA LEU A 328 -0.79 -3.30 -14.41
C LEU A 328 -1.44 -1.92 -14.53
N VAL A 329 -2.52 -1.67 -13.77
CA VAL A 329 -3.17 -0.35 -13.74
C VAL A 329 -2.22 0.70 -13.17
N ALA A 330 -1.45 0.38 -12.13
CA ALA A 330 -0.56 1.38 -11.54
C ALA A 330 0.60 1.81 -12.44
N LYS A 331 1.03 0.93 -13.35
CA LYS A 331 2.02 1.24 -14.38
C LYS A 331 1.43 2.11 -15.51
N SER A 332 0.14 1.93 -15.80
CA SER A 332 -0.49 2.44 -17.03
C SER A 332 -1.51 3.57 -16.82
N LEU A 333 -1.88 3.88 -15.58
CA LEU A 333 -2.91 4.88 -15.28
C LEU A 333 -2.42 6.30 -15.58
N ASN A 334 -3.15 7.00 -16.44
CA ASN A 334 -2.87 8.37 -16.86
C ASN A 334 -4.06 9.30 -16.57
N VAL A 335 -3.77 10.51 -16.09
CA VAL A 335 -4.74 11.58 -15.82
C VAL A 335 -4.95 12.49 -17.05
N ASN A 336 -4.14 12.35 -18.10
CA ASN A 336 -4.18 13.14 -19.34
C ASN A 336 -4.26 14.65 -19.08
N TRP A 337 -3.49 15.13 -18.10
CA TRP A 337 -3.44 16.55 -17.77
C TRP A 337 -2.67 17.31 -18.86
N PRO A 338 -3.26 18.33 -19.50
CA PRO A 338 -2.65 18.99 -20.66
C PRO A 338 -1.57 20.01 -20.29
N HIS A 339 -1.46 20.40 -19.02
CA HIS A 339 -0.52 21.42 -18.58
C HIS A 339 0.78 20.80 -18.07
N THR A 340 1.90 21.29 -18.60
CA THR A 340 3.25 20.83 -18.22
C THR A 340 3.73 21.44 -16.90
N ASP A 341 3.23 22.63 -16.54
CA ASP A 341 3.61 23.29 -15.27
C ASP A 341 2.95 22.55 -14.10
N PRO A 342 3.72 21.95 -13.17
CA PRO A 342 3.14 21.29 -12.03
C PRO A 342 2.47 22.26 -11.04
N ARG A 343 2.65 23.58 -11.15
CA ARG A 343 1.85 24.56 -10.37
C ARG A 343 0.38 24.56 -10.76
N SER A 344 0.06 24.16 -12.00
CA SER A 344 -1.32 24.16 -12.49
C SER A 344 -2.25 23.25 -11.69
N ILE A 345 -1.70 22.33 -10.87
CA ILE A 345 -2.49 21.40 -10.05
C ILE A 345 -2.77 21.92 -8.63
N LEU A 346 -2.13 23.01 -8.20
CA LEU A 346 -2.23 23.57 -6.84
C LEU A 346 -2.55 25.06 -6.85
N GLU A 347 -3.32 25.50 -5.86
CA GLU A 347 -3.58 26.91 -5.57
C GLU A 347 -3.20 27.20 -4.11
N LEU A 348 -2.58 28.35 -3.87
CA LEU A 348 -2.32 28.84 -2.52
C LEU A 348 -3.63 29.31 -1.89
N CYS A 349 -3.90 28.88 -0.66
CA CYS A 349 -5.08 29.33 0.08
C CYS A 349 -4.92 30.78 0.53
N GLN A 350 -6.04 31.41 0.92
CA GLN A 350 -6.07 32.80 1.40
C GLN A 350 -5.18 33.05 2.62
N ASP A 351 -4.83 31.99 3.36
CA ASP A 351 -3.93 32.04 4.51
C ASP A 351 -2.44 32.20 4.14
N GLY A 352 -2.08 32.09 2.85
CA GLY A 352 -0.71 32.15 2.35
C GLY A 352 0.20 31.02 2.82
N ARG A 353 -0.35 29.99 3.50
CA ARG A 353 0.43 28.94 4.19
C ARG A 353 -0.01 27.54 3.81
N SER A 354 -1.25 27.35 3.38
CA SER A 354 -1.77 26.06 2.95
C SER A 354 -2.02 26.02 1.44
N TYR A 355 -1.87 24.84 0.86
CA TYR A 355 -2.15 24.58 -0.55
C TYR A 355 -3.41 23.73 -0.66
N ARG A 356 -4.22 24.02 -1.67
CA ARG A 356 -5.36 23.21 -2.09
C ARG A 356 -5.18 22.80 -3.55
N LEU A 357 -5.96 21.83 -4.01
CA LEU A 357 -6.02 21.53 -5.44
C LEU A 357 -6.54 22.75 -6.19
N SER A 358 -5.98 23.00 -7.37
CA SER A 358 -6.54 24.01 -8.23
C SER A 358 -7.94 23.61 -8.66
N SER A 359 -8.84 24.58 -8.76
CA SER A 359 -10.23 24.34 -9.17
C SER A 359 -10.31 23.70 -10.56
N VAL A 360 -9.39 24.06 -11.46
CA VAL A 360 -9.27 23.51 -12.81
C VAL A 360 -8.83 22.05 -12.75
N PHE A 361 -7.81 21.73 -11.96
CA PHE A 361 -7.32 20.37 -11.82
C PHE A 361 -8.34 19.48 -11.11
N GLU A 362 -9.00 19.97 -10.07
CA GLU A 362 -10.07 19.25 -9.37
C GLU A 362 -11.21 18.87 -10.33
N LYS A 363 -11.66 19.80 -11.17
CA LYS A 363 -12.66 19.53 -12.21
C LYS A 363 -12.15 18.49 -13.22
N HIS A 364 -10.87 18.55 -13.59
CA HIS A 364 -10.25 17.63 -14.53
C HIS A 364 -10.20 16.20 -14.00
N ILE A 365 -9.71 15.99 -12.77
CA ILE A 365 -9.69 14.66 -12.13
C ILE A 365 -11.09 14.17 -11.77
N SER A 366 -12.07 15.09 -11.65
CA SER A 366 -13.48 14.79 -11.45
C SER A 366 -14.22 14.39 -12.75
N THR A 367 -13.52 14.33 -13.88
CA THR A 367 -14.09 13.94 -15.19
C THR A 367 -13.49 12.59 -15.62
N PRO A 368 -14.26 11.49 -15.67
CA PRO A 368 -13.72 10.15 -15.90
C PRO A 368 -13.11 9.97 -17.30
N GLU A 369 -13.52 10.77 -18.28
CA GLU A 369 -12.98 10.78 -19.64
C GLU A 369 -11.55 11.33 -19.73
N ASN A 370 -11.10 12.04 -18.69
CA ASN A 370 -9.72 12.50 -18.59
C ASN A 370 -8.79 11.40 -18.08
N TRP A 371 -9.32 10.30 -17.55
CA TRP A 371 -8.51 9.17 -17.13
C TRP A 371 -8.39 8.17 -18.27
N SER A 372 -7.23 7.53 -18.37
CA SER A 372 -7.05 6.38 -19.26
C SER A 372 -6.06 5.38 -18.67
N VAL A 373 -6.06 4.18 -19.22
CA VAL A 373 -4.97 3.21 -19.08
C VAL A 373 -4.33 2.94 -20.44
N ASP A 374 -3.14 2.38 -20.45
CA ASP A 374 -2.48 1.93 -21.68
C ASP A 374 -3.20 0.74 -22.32
N LYS A 375 -2.95 0.53 -23.62
CA LYS A 375 -3.53 -0.59 -24.37
C LYS A 375 -3.16 -1.97 -23.80
N GLU A 376 -1.94 -2.13 -23.26
CA GLU A 376 -1.47 -3.36 -22.60
C GLU A 376 -2.45 -3.82 -21.50
N ALA A 377 -3.04 -2.87 -20.77
CA ALA A 377 -4.02 -3.18 -19.73
C ALA A 377 -5.31 -3.80 -20.29
N GLY A 378 -5.76 -3.33 -21.45
CA GLY A 378 -6.95 -3.86 -22.15
C GLY A 378 -6.72 -5.22 -22.80
N GLU A 379 -5.48 -5.61 -23.06
CA GLU A 379 -5.13 -6.94 -23.57
C GLU A 379 -5.24 -7.99 -22.47
N VAL A 380 -4.72 -7.70 -21.27
CA VAL A 380 -4.77 -8.60 -20.11
C VAL A 380 -6.17 -8.63 -19.48
N PHE A 381 -6.83 -7.47 -19.38
CA PHE A 381 -8.17 -7.33 -18.82
C PHE A 381 -9.11 -6.70 -19.86
N PRO A 382 -9.87 -7.51 -20.62
CA PRO A 382 -10.69 -7.02 -21.73
C PRO A 382 -11.72 -5.94 -21.36
N PHE A 383 -12.19 -5.92 -20.11
CA PHE A 383 -13.11 -4.88 -19.61
C PHE A 383 -12.47 -3.49 -19.52
N LEU A 384 -11.14 -3.36 -19.59
CA LEU A 384 -10.43 -2.08 -19.63
C LEU A 384 -10.32 -1.50 -21.04
N LYS A 385 -10.56 -2.28 -22.11
CA LYS A 385 -10.46 -1.81 -23.49
C LYS A 385 -11.20 -0.49 -23.77
N PRO A 386 -12.42 -0.25 -23.25
CA PRO A 386 -13.14 1.01 -23.50
C PRO A 386 -12.48 2.25 -22.90
N VAL A 387 -11.57 2.08 -21.94
CA VAL A 387 -10.88 3.17 -21.23
C VAL A 387 -9.39 3.23 -21.57
N CYS A 388 -8.95 2.46 -22.57
CA CYS A 388 -7.59 2.52 -23.09
C CYS A 388 -7.39 3.73 -24.00
N ARG A 389 -6.21 4.37 -23.92
CA ARG A 389 -5.72 5.34 -24.92
C ARG A 389 -4.35 4.93 -25.42
N GLU A 390 -3.96 5.41 -26.60
CA GLU A 390 -2.58 5.31 -27.04
C GLU A 390 -1.71 6.09 -26.05
N GLY A 391 -0.80 5.37 -25.38
CA GLY A 391 0.18 6.00 -24.51
C GLY A 391 1.01 6.97 -25.36
N VAL A 392 1.04 8.24 -24.98
CA VAL A 392 2.10 9.14 -25.43
C VAL A 392 3.36 8.64 -24.74
N SER A 393 4.15 7.83 -25.44
CA SER A 393 5.53 7.56 -25.02
C SER A 393 6.24 8.91 -24.95
N VAL A 394 6.48 9.38 -23.72
CA VAL A 394 7.39 10.50 -23.46
C VAL A 394 8.78 9.92 -23.23
#